data_AF-A0A821K0R4-F1
#
_entry.id   AF-A0A821K0R4-F1
#
_cell.length_a   1.000
_cell.length_b   1.000
_cell.length_c   1.000
_cell.angle_alpha   90.00
_cell.angle_beta   90.00
_cell.angle_gamma   90.00
#
_symmetry.space_group_name_H-M   'P 1'
#
loop_
_entity.id
_entity.type
_entity.pdbx_description
1 polymer ?
#
loop_
_entity_poly.entity_id
_entity_poly.type
_entity_poly.pdbx_seq_one_letter_code
_entity_poly.pdbx_strand_id
1 'polypeptide(L)'
;MVTSIVNEQPGHIVPNSNPTASSPSNENNHGIPHDVVHTTIQPIPRRDIQNYLHQPIGKTFDIILMGSPRVGKSTLINAILHKDVAQTHAGRNACTQESSYYEYEKFYFTETEDSTTKISTNSIRIWDSPSIKDWTKLDVTEYAQDLINKKSPVCLIFCASPGTYVELEQLKGIVKACKNLKVFIAMVVTNMYASDEADSILKLFQDTLIHHHAQPKVKENIYYYGSIGLCTQVNSINYVVGNIRKKPEGVDELMLGIMKSLSDEKLLQWCLAIQNSASFWARAQRKIWKLYSSLKHSLGY
;
A
#
# COMPACT_ATOMS: atom_id res chain seq x y z
N MET A 1 -45.13 -20.69 -49.86
CA MET A 1 -46.15 -19.65 -49.61
C MET A 1 -45.49 -18.61 -48.71
N VAL A 2 -45.33 -17.33 -49.08
CA VAL A 2 -46.36 -16.31 -49.45
C VAL A 2 -47.03 -15.78 -48.16
N THR A 3 -46.97 -14.49 -47.77
CA THR A 3 -46.25 -13.29 -48.29
C THR A 3 -46.11 -12.19 -47.21
N SER A 4 -45.15 -11.26 -47.42
CA SER A 4 -45.20 -9.76 -47.48
C SER A 4 -46.51 -9.00 -47.12
N ILE A 5 -46.63 -7.66 -46.96
CA ILE A 5 -45.86 -6.45 -47.40
C ILE A 5 -46.40 -5.19 -46.61
N VAL A 6 -45.92 -3.93 -46.71
CA VAL A 6 -44.61 -3.32 -46.29
C VAL A 6 -44.74 -1.76 -46.15
N ASN A 7 -43.85 -1.07 -45.40
CA ASN A 7 -43.55 0.40 -45.42
C ASN A 7 -44.67 1.41 -44.96
N GLU A 8 -44.52 2.76 -44.86
CA GLU A 8 -43.57 3.78 -45.41
C GLU A 8 -43.17 4.96 -44.45
N GLN A 9 -42.06 5.65 -44.79
CA GLN A 9 -41.68 7.03 -44.41
C GLN A 9 -41.89 7.98 -45.62
N PRO A 10 -41.72 9.32 -45.51
CA PRO A 10 -40.43 9.89 -46.00
C PRO A 10 -39.93 11.24 -45.41
N GLY A 11 -38.63 11.52 -45.59
CA GLY A 11 -38.00 12.86 -45.57
C GLY A 11 -37.43 13.36 -44.23
N HIS A 12 -36.82 14.56 -44.09
CA HIS A 12 -36.17 15.51 -45.03
C HIS A 12 -35.65 16.73 -44.21
N ILE A 13 -34.64 17.55 -44.56
CA ILE A 13 -33.59 17.57 -45.61
C ILE A 13 -32.37 18.41 -45.08
N VAL A 14 -31.32 18.68 -45.88
CA VAL A 14 -30.07 19.40 -45.49
C VAL A 14 -29.67 20.47 -46.52
N PRO A 15 -29.04 21.58 -46.10
CA PRO A 15 -28.01 22.26 -46.91
C PRO A 15 -26.64 22.39 -46.19
N ASN A 16 -25.60 22.67 -46.97
CA ASN A 16 -24.19 22.46 -46.62
C ASN A 16 -23.36 23.76 -46.80
N SER A 17 -22.35 24.01 -45.97
CA SER A 17 -21.27 24.97 -46.28
C SER A 17 -20.02 24.80 -45.41
N ASN A 18 -18.86 24.70 -46.08
CA ASN A 18 -17.53 25.00 -45.52
C ASN A 18 -17.05 26.36 -46.08
N PRO A 19 -16.13 27.04 -45.37
CA PRO A 19 -14.88 27.40 -46.05
C PRO A 19 -13.62 27.13 -45.20
N THR A 20 -12.45 27.44 -45.78
CA THR A 20 -11.15 26.84 -45.46
C THR A 20 -10.24 27.70 -44.57
N ALA A 21 -9.29 27.02 -43.91
CA ALA A 21 -7.94 27.49 -43.54
C ALA A 21 -7.75 28.63 -42.51
N SER A 22 -7.02 28.31 -41.44
CA SER A 22 -5.63 28.78 -41.28
C SER A 22 -4.96 28.13 -40.06
N SER A 23 -3.65 27.90 -40.14
CA SER A 23 -2.83 27.39 -39.03
C SER A 23 -1.99 28.51 -38.42
N PRO A 24 -2.02 28.70 -37.10
CA PRO A 24 -0.95 29.37 -36.38
C PRO A 24 -0.12 28.33 -35.60
N SER A 25 1.13 28.14 -36.01
CA SER A 25 2.15 27.62 -35.10
C SER A 25 2.41 28.66 -34.01
N ASN A 26 2.53 28.23 -32.75
CA ASN A 26 3.64 28.70 -31.91
C ASN A 26 3.86 27.81 -30.69
N GLU A 27 5.13 27.77 -30.29
CA GLU A 27 5.61 27.07 -29.11
C GLU A 27 5.19 27.80 -27.84
N ASN A 28 4.87 27.06 -26.78
CA ASN A 28 5.03 27.52 -25.41
C ASN A 28 5.11 26.32 -24.46
N ASN A 29 6.21 25.58 -24.56
CA ASN A 29 6.59 24.59 -23.54
C ASN A 29 6.99 25.33 -22.25
N HIS A 30 6.00 25.73 -21.45
CA HIS A 30 6.23 26.13 -20.07
C HIS A 30 6.57 24.87 -19.25
N GLY A 31 7.85 24.51 -19.27
CA GLY A 31 8.40 23.44 -18.44
C GLY A 31 8.09 23.73 -16.98
N ILE A 32 7.35 22.82 -16.33
CA ILE A 32 7.05 22.92 -14.90
C ILE A 32 8.39 22.88 -14.15
N PRO A 33 8.68 23.86 -13.26
CA PRO A 33 9.92 23.84 -12.50
C PRO A 33 9.92 22.62 -11.57
N HIS A 34 10.75 21.64 -11.89
CA HIS A 34 11.08 20.56 -10.97
C HIS A 34 12.00 21.11 -9.88
N ASP A 35 11.47 21.35 -8.69
CA ASP A 35 12.27 21.66 -7.49
C ASP A 35 13.17 20.46 -7.16
N VAL A 36 14.40 20.48 -7.67
CA VAL A 36 15.45 19.51 -7.34
C VAL A 36 15.98 19.84 -5.94
N VAL A 37 15.30 19.31 -4.93
CA VAL A 37 15.71 19.47 -3.52
C VAL A 37 17.01 18.69 -3.28
N HIS A 38 18.14 19.36 -3.42
CA HIS A 38 19.48 18.87 -3.06
C HIS A 38 19.60 18.68 -1.54
N THR A 39 19.04 17.59 -1.03
CA THR A 39 19.31 17.13 0.33
C THR A 39 20.70 16.50 0.38
N THR A 40 21.66 17.21 1.00
CA THR A 40 22.98 16.65 1.34
C THR A 40 22.82 15.63 2.47
N ILE A 41 22.37 14.42 2.12
CA ILE A 41 22.29 13.28 3.04
C ILE A 41 23.72 12.92 3.43
N GLN A 42 24.05 13.03 4.73
CA GLN A 42 25.34 12.57 5.24
C GLN A 42 25.56 11.09 4.86
N PRO A 43 26.77 10.71 4.41
CA PRO A 43 27.01 9.38 3.86
C PRO A 43 26.60 8.30 4.86
N ILE A 44 25.69 7.41 4.44
CA ILE A 44 25.11 6.37 5.29
C ILE A 44 26.27 5.56 5.90
N PRO A 45 26.45 5.47 7.24
CA PRO A 45 27.72 5.01 7.84
C PRO A 45 28.13 3.55 7.57
N ARG A 46 27.33 2.81 6.82
CA ARG A 46 27.48 1.37 6.56
C ARG A 46 27.65 1.11 5.07
N ARG A 47 28.85 0.64 4.71
CA ARG A 47 29.23 0.29 3.32
C ARG A 47 28.31 -0.79 2.73
N ASP A 48 27.78 -1.69 3.55
CA ASP A 48 26.76 -2.68 3.19
C ASP A 48 25.45 -2.02 2.69
N ILE A 49 24.96 -1.00 3.40
CA ILE A 49 23.73 -0.26 3.01
C ILE A 49 24.00 0.62 1.79
N GLN A 50 25.15 1.31 1.73
CA GLN A 50 25.60 2.03 0.54
C GLN A 50 25.66 1.10 -0.68
N ASN A 51 26.36 -0.03 -0.58
CA ASN A 51 26.46 -1.02 -1.65
C ASN A 51 25.11 -1.64 -2.03
N TYR A 52 24.12 -1.66 -1.14
CA TYR A 52 22.77 -2.11 -1.45
C TYR A 52 21.96 -1.09 -2.25
N LEU A 53 22.09 0.20 -1.91
CA LEU A 53 21.35 1.30 -2.54
C LEU A 53 21.98 1.73 -3.88
N HIS A 54 23.31 1.76 -3.95
CA HIS A 54 24.07 2.18 -5.14
C HIS A 54 24.35 1.01 -6.10
N GLN A 55 23.53 -0.06 -6.10
CA GLN A 55 23.61 -1.08 -7.15
C GLN A 55 23.18 -0.45 -8.49
N PRO A 56 23.87 -0.74 -9.61
CA PRO A 56 23.62 -0.06 -10.88
C PRO A 56 22.31 -0.51 -11.59
N ILE A 57 21.57 -1.44 -10.99
CA ILE A 57 20.34 -2.02 -11.55
C ILE A 57 19.16 -1.46 -10.77
N GLY A 58 18.16 -0.96 -11.49
CA GLY A 58 16.93 -0.45 -10.89
C GLY A 58 16.23 -1.53 -10.06
N LYS A 59 16.09 -1.32 -8.76
CA LYS A 59 15.39 -2.27 -7.87
C LYS A 59 13.93 -1.91 -7.77
N THR A 60 13.05 -2.89 -7.88
CA THR A 60 11.64 -2.74 -7.55
C THR A 60 11.30 -3.48 -6.27
N PHE A 61 10.58 -2.82 -5.37
CA PHE A 61 10.11 -3.38 -4.11
C PHE A 61 8.60 -3.51 -4.13
N ASP A 62 8.10 -4.74 -4.13
CA ASP A 62 6.68 -5.03 -4.18
C ASP A 62 6.06 -5.08 -2.77
N ILE A 63 4.94 -4.41 -2.55
CA ILE A 63 4.06 -4.55 -1.38
C ILE A 63 2.71 -5.05 -1.89
N ILE A 64 2.14 -6.09 -1.27
CA ILE A 64 0.84 -6.64 -1.67
C ILE A 64 -0.23 -6.18 -0.69
N LEU A 65 -1.33 -5.61 -1.17
CA LEU A 65 -2.58 -5.51 -0.41
C LEU A 65 -3.59 -6.54 -0.93
N MET A 66 -4.14 -7.34 -0.02
CA MET A 66 -5.24 -8.28 -0.28
C MET A 66 -6.45 -7.94 0.59
N GLY A 67 -7.62 -8.43 0.21
CA GLY A 67 -8.84 -8.28 1.00
C GLY A 67 -10.10 -8.08 0.14
N SER A 68 -11.26 -8.22 0.79
CA SER A 68 -12.58 -8.20 0.15
C SER A 68 -12.91 -6.87 -0.56
N PRO A 69 -13.95 -6.82 -1.40
CA PRO A 69 -14.47 -5.56 -1.91
C PRO A 69 -14.76 -4.53 -0.79
N ARG A 70 -14.41 -3.26 -1.04
CA ARG A 70 -14.69 -2.09 -0.19
C ARG A 70 -14.04 -2.06 1.21
N VAL A 71 -13.13 -2.98 1.55
CA VAL A 71 -12.34 -2.98 2.82
C VAL A 71 -11.29 -1.85 2.93
N GLY A 72 -11.50 -0.71 2.29
CA GLY A 72 -10.64 0.47 2.41
C GLY A 72 -9.19 0.33 1.89
N LYS A 73 -8.87 -0.68 1.05
CA LYS A 73 -7.50 -0.94 0.54
C LYS A 73 -6.84 0.34 -0.01
N SER A 74 -7.44 0.95 -1.04
CA SER A 74 -6.96 2.18 -1.68
C SER A 74 -6.81 3.34 -0.69
N THR A 75 -7.75 3.48 0.25
CA THR A 75 -7.69 4.49 1.32
C THR A 75 -6.51 4.26 2.27
N LEU A 76 -6.16 3.01 2.56
CA LEU A 76 -4.98 2.64 3.34
C LEU A 76 -3.68 2.87 2.56
N ILE A 77 -3.64 2.62 1.25
CA ILE A 77 -2.50 2.98 0.38
C ILE A 77 -2.20 4.47 0.51
N ASN A 78 -3.23 5.32 0.33
CA ASN A 78 -3.06 6.77 0.35
C ASN A 78 -2.64 7.29 1.74
N ALA A 79 -3.15 6.66 2.80
CA ALA A 79 -2.75 6.98 4.17
C ALA A 79 -1.32 6.52 4.53
N ILE A 80 -0.85 5.36 4.03
CA ILE A 80 0.55 4.92 4.22
C ILE A 80 1.50 5.83 3.45
N LEU A 81 1.23 6.07 2.16
CA LEU A 81 2.09 6.89 1.29
C LEU A 81 2.00 8.41 1.56
N HIS A 82 0.99 8.87 2.31
CA HIS A 82 0.66 10.29 2.49
C HIS A 82 0.46 11.04 1.17
N LYS A 83 -0.11 10.36 0.16
CA LYS A 83 -0.40 10.88 -1.19
C LYS A 83 -1.69 10.26 -1.73
N ASP A 84 -2.47 11.00 -2.48
CA ASP A 84 -3.68 10.48 -3.14
C ASP A 84 -3.29 9.84 -4.48
N VAL A 85 -3.00 8.53 -4.48
CA VAL A 85 -2.53 7.79 -5.68
C VAL A 85 -3.45 6.64 -6.06
N ALA A 86 -4.12 6.00 -5.09
CA ALA A 86 -5.06 4.92 -5.30
C ALA A 86 -6.49 5.46 -5.32
N GLN A 87 -7.17 5.31 -6.45
CA GLN A 87 -8.48 5.93 -6.72
C GLN A 87 -9.60 5.40 -5.80
N THR A 88 -9.93 6.15 -4.75
CA THR A 88 -11.03 5.81 -3.82
C THR A 88 -12.40 6.10 -4.44
N HIS A 89 -13.08 5.07 -4.93
CA HIS A 89 -14.43 5.19 -5.49
C HIS A 89 -15.51 4.83 -4.46
N ALA A 90 -16.53 5.69 -4.32
CA ALA A 90 -17.73 5.40 -3.53
C ALA A 90 -18.86 4.87 -4.43
N GLY A 91 -19.16 3.57 -4.39
CA GLY A 91 -20.30 3.01 -5.13
C GLY A 91 -20.30 1.49 -5.30
N ARG A 92 -21.30 0.98 -6.04
CA ARG A 92 -21.38 -0.46 -6.36
C ARG A 92 -20.35 -0.92 -7.40
N ASN A 93 -20.00 -0.05 -8.35
CA ASN A 93 -19.03 -0.33 -9.42
C ASN A 93 -17.55 -0.11 -9.01
N ALA A 94 -17.32 0.31 -7.76
CA ALA A 94 -16.03 0.72 -7.20
C ALA A 94 -15.05 -0.44 -6.89
N CYS A 95 -14.83 -1.35 -7.84
CA CYS A 95 -14.04 -2.56 -7.58
C CYS A 95 -13.07 -2.86 -8.73
N THR A 96 -11.77 -2.72 -8.44
CA THR A 96 -10.64 -3.19 -9.24
C THR A 96 -10.91 -4.61 -9.76
N GLN A 97 -11.05 -4.76 -11.07
CA GLN A 97 -11.42 -6.04 -11.72
C GLN A 97 -10.19 -6.85 -12.17
N GLU A 98 -9.12 -6.14 -12.53
CA GLU A 98 -7.81 -6.71 -12.88
C GLU A 98 -6.78 -6.37 -11.78
N SER A 99 -5.63 -7.04 -11.77
CA SER A 99 -4.59 -6.79 -10.75
C SER A 99 -3.82 -5.52 -11.08
N SER A 100 -4.12 -4.41 -10.39
CA SER A 100 -3.42 -3.14 -10.57
C SER A 100 -2.27 -2.97 -9.59
N TYR A 101 -1.37 -2.04 -9.89
CA TYR A 101 -0.33 -1.61 -8.97
C TYR A 101 -0.10 -0.10 -9.09
N TYR A 102 0.31 0.50 -7.97
CA TYR A 102 0.71 1.89 -7.89
C TYR A 102 2.22 1.94 -7.77
N GLU A 103 2.90 2.44 -8.81
CA GLU A 103 4.36 2.53 -8.87
C GLU A 103 4.83 3.93 -8.48
N TYR A 104 5.84 3.99 -7.62
CA TYR A 104 6.53 5.22 -7.24
C TYR A 104 8.04 5.02 -7.42
N GLU A 105 8.60 5.63 -8.46
CA GLU A 105 10.04 5.68 -8.69
C GLU A 105 10.70 6.82 -7.92
N LYS A 106 11.93 6.58 -7.45
CA LYS A 106 12.84 7.62 -6.99
C LYS A 106 14.26 7.37 -7.48
N PHE A 107 14.85 8.44 -8.01
CA PHE A 107 16.25 8.49 -8.45
C PHE A 107 17.15 8.92 -7.30
N TYR A 108 18.33 8.30 -7.21
CA TYR A 108 19.39 8.60 -6.26
C TYR A 108 20.68 8.81 -7.07
N PHE A 109 21.27 9.98 -6.90
CA PHE A 109 22.51 10.39 -7.54
C PHE A 109 23.66 10.14 -6.55
N THR A 110 24.81 9.70 -7.05
CA THR A 110 25.96 9.37 -6.20
C THR A 110 27.23 9.67 -6.96
N GLU A 111 27.97 10.68 -6.49
CA GLU A 111 29.31 10.99 -7.00
C GLU A 111 30.27 9.88 -6.59
N THR A 112 31.11 9.45 -7.52
CA THR A 112 32.18 8.47 -7.32
C THR A 112 33.52 9.19 -7.13
N GLU A 113 34.53 8.46 -6.64
CA GLU A 113 35.89 9.00 -6.45
C GLU A 113 36.49 9.56 -7.77
N ASP A 114 36.10 8.98 -8.92
CA ASP A 114 36.46 9.43 -10.27
C ASP A 114 35.64 10.65 -10.77
N SER A 115 34.92 11.34 -9.90
CA SER A 115 33.96 12.43 -10.22
C SER A 115 32.81 12.05 -11.16
N THR A 116 32.55 10.75 -11.40
CA THR A 116 31.41 10.33 -12.24
C THR A 116 30.14 10.20 -11.41
N THR A 117 29.02 10.73 -11.90
CA THR A 117 27.72 10.65 -11.22
C THR A 117 27.00 9.37 -11.60
N LYS A 118 26.91 8.43 -10.66
CA LYS A 118 26.09 7.23 -10.78
C LYS A 118 24.63 7.56 -10.48
N ILE A 119 23.74 7.25 -11.40
CA ILE A 119 22.29 7.27 -11.17
C ILE A 119 21.85 5.86 -10.76
N SER A 120 21.00 5.77 -9.75
CA SER A 120 20.35 4.53 -9.31
C SER A 120 18.87 4.80 -9.05
N THR A 121 17.99 3.93 -9.57
CA THR A 121 16.53 4.08 -9.44
C THR A 121 16.01 3.02 -8.48
N ASN A 122 15.19 3.40 -7.51
CA ASN A 122 14.40 2.45 -6.73
C ASN A 122 12.91 2.73 -6.99
N SER A 123 12.20 1.70 -7.43
CA SER A 123 10.75 1.68 -7.56
C SER A 123 10.13 1.01 -6.32
N ILE A 124 9.00 1.54 -5.86
CA ILE A 124 8.09 0.85 -4.95
C ILE A 124 6.77 0.63 -5.70
N ARG A 125 6.33 -0.63 -5.81
CA ARG A 125 5.02 -1.00 -6.36
C ARG A 125 4.11 -1.51 -5.26
N ILE A 126 2.96 -0.87 -5.08
CA ILE A 126 1.91 -1.35 -4.18
C ILE A 126 0.81 -1.99 -5.03
N TRP A 127 0.68 -3.32 -4.95
CA TRP A 127 -0.33 -4.11 -5.66
C TRP A 127 -1.66 -4.05 -4.92
N ASP A 128 -2.69 -3.52 -5.56
CA ASP A 128 -4.07 -3.70 -5.13
C ASP A 128 -4.60 -4.97 -5.80
N SER A 129 -4.66 -6.08 -5.05
CA SER A 129 -5.23 -7.32 -5.60
C SER A 129 -6.67 -7.03 -6.07
N PRO A 130 -7.15 -7.67 -7.16
CA PRO A 130 -8.54 -7.57 -7.57
C PRO A 130 -9.44 -7.78 -6.36
N SER A 131 -10.47 -6.94 -6.23
CA SER A 131 -11.38 -7.07 -5.09
C SER A 131 -12.22 -8.33 -5.27
N ILE A 132 -11.79 -9.44 -4.66
CA ILE A 132 -12.29 -10.80 -4.92
C ILE A 132 -13.79 -10.85 -4.61
N LYS A 133 -14.62 -10.78 -5.67
CA LYS A 133 -16.09 -10.67 -5.56
C LYS A 133 -16.73 -12.02 -5.19
N ASP A 134 -16.14 -13.11 -5.68
CA ASP A 134 -16.46 -14.49 -5.35
C ASP A 134 -15.17 -15.18 -4.90
N TRP A 135 -14.91 -15.19 -3.58
CA TRP A 135 -13.82 -16.00 -3.02
C TRP A 135 -14.08 -17.52 -3.23
N THR A 136 -15.33 -17.89 -3.48
CA THR A 136 -15.81 -19.23 -3.82
C THR A 136 -15.36 -19.76 -5.19
N LYS A 137 -14.85 -18.90 -6.10
CA LYS A 137 -14.54 -19.26 -7.50
C LYS A 137 -13.06 -19.20 -7.86
N LEU A 138 -12.22 -18.70 -6.94
CA LEU A 138 -10.78 -18.60 -7.09
C LEU A 138 -10.15 -19.25 -5.87
N ASP A 139 -9.22 -20.18 -6.02
CA ASP A 139 -8.41 -20.57 -4.86
C ASP A 139 -7.53 -19.38 -4.47
N VAL A 140 -7.95 -18.65 -3.44
CA VAL A 140 -7.24 -17.46 -2.98
C VAL A 140 -5.94 -17.81 -2.26
N THR A 141 -5.78 -19.06 -1.80
CA THR A 141 -4.49 -19.58 -1.31
C THR A 141 -3.51 -19.73 -2.44
N GLU A 142 -3.92 -20.35 -3.55
CA GLU A 142 -3.11 -20.51 -4.76
C GLU A 142 -2.75 -19.14 -5.36
N TYR A 143 -3.74 -18.26 -5.56
CA TYR A 143 -3.52 -16.90 -6.06
C TYR A 143 -2.57 -16.08 -5.16
N ALA A 144 -2.71 -16.17 -3.83
CA ALA A 144 -1.80 -15.49 -2.91
C ALA A 144 -0.39 -16.09 -2.98
N GLN A 145 -0.25 -17.42 -3.04
CA GLN A 145 1.03 -18.10 -3.15
C GLN A 145 1.76 -17.71 -4.45
N ASP A 146 1.04 -17.69 -5.58
CA ASP A 146 1.58 -17.27 -6.88
C ASP A 146 1.98 -15.79 -6.90
N LEU A 147 1.15 -14.90 -6.34
CA LEU A 147 1.48 -13.49 -6.27
C LEU A 147 2.69 -13.24 -5.36
N ILE A 148 2.82 -13.95 -4.25
CA ILE A 148 4.00 -13.89 -3.37
C ILE A 148 5.24 -14.41 -4.11
N ASN A 149 5.18 -15.59 -4.73
CA ASN A 149 6.28 -16.19 -5.50
C ASN A 149 6.76 -15.26 -6.63
N LYS A 150 5.82 -14.67 -7.38
CA LYS A 150 6.09 -13.81 -8.55
C LYS A 150 6.61 -12.41 -8.19
N LYS A 151 6.48 -11.98 -6.94
CA LYS A 151 6.79 -10.61 -6.48
C LYS A 151 7.86 -10.52 -5.39
N SER A 152 8.11 -11.59 -4.64
CA SER A 152 9.03 -11.60 -3.48
C SER A 152 8.84 -10.37 -2.57
N PRO A 153 7.60 -10.08 -2.12
CA PRO A 153 7.23 -8.79 -1.57
C PRO A 153 7.94 -8.44 -0.26
N VAL A 154 7.94 -7.16 0.10
CA VAL A 154 8.37 -6.65 1.41
C VAL A 154 7.50 -7.23 2.52
N CYS A 155 6.19 -7.14 2.33
CA CYS A 155 5.16 -7.70 3.18
C CYS A 155 3.84 -7.87 2.41
N LEU A 156 2.92 -8.65 2.96
CA LEU A 156 1.53 -8.72 2.54
C LEU A 156 0.65 -8.06 3.59
N ILE A 157 -0.23 -7.15 3.18
CA ILE A 157 -1.19 -6.46 4.05
C ILE A 157 -2.58 -7.01 3.71
N PHE A 158 -3.14 -7.83 4.61
CA PHE A 158 -4.49 -8.38 4.46
C PHE A 158 -5.49 -7.44 5.13
N CYS A 159 -6.46 -6.94 4.38
CA CYS A 159 -7.44 -5.96 4.84
C CYS A 159 -8.84 -6.59 4.97
N ALA A 160 -9.52 -6.34 6.09
CA ALA A 160 -10.95 -6.58 6.26
C ALA A 160 -11.60 -5.40 7.00
N SER A 161 -12.91 -5.21 6.86
CA SER A 161 -13.65 -4.18 7.61
C SER A 161 -14.99 -4.72 8.11
N PRO A 162 -15.63 -4.05 9.10
CA PRO A 162 -17.04 -4.30 9.41
C PRO A 162 -17.91 -4.32 8.15
N GLY A 163 -18.94 -5.17 8.16
CA GLY A 163 -19.82 -5.42 7.03
C GLY A 163 -19.20 -6.18 5.85
N THR A 164 -18.03 -6.83 6.03
CA THR A 164 -17.39 -7.63 4.97
C THR A 164 -17.04 -9.04 5.42
N TYR A 165 -17.29 -10.01 4.54
CA TYR A 165 -16.97 -11.42 4.79
C TYR A 165 -15.49 -11.72 4.58
N VAL A 166 -14.96 -12.63 5.41
CA VAL A 166 -13.62 -13.22 5.34
C VAL A 166 -13.77 -14.71 5.64
N GLU A 167 -13.36 -15.57 4.71
CA GLU A 167 -13.43 -17.01 4.91
C GLU A 167 -12.20 -17.53 5.66
N LEU A 168 -12.41 -18.25 6.76
CA LEU A 168 -11.34 -18.64 7.68
C LEU A 168 -10.31 -19.59 7.03
N GLU A 169 -10.73 -20.54 6.18
CA GLU A 169 -9.79 -21.50 5.58
C GLU A 169 -8.89 -20.84 4.51
N GLN A 170 -9.43 -19.93 3.70
CA GLN A 170 -8.64 -19.12 2.78
C GLN A 170 -7.68 -18.19 3.54
N LEU A 171 -8.12 -17.60 4.66
CA LEU A 171 -7.28 -16.76 5.51
C LEU A 171 -6.10 -17.55 6.12
N LYS A 172 -6.36 -18.75 6.65
CA LYS A 172 -5.32 -19.71 7.08
C LYS A 172 -4.39 -20.09 5.93
N GLY A 173 -4.92 -20.29 4.73
CA GLY A 173 -4.17 -20.56 3.50
C GLY A 173 -3.16 -19.45 3.21
N ILE A 174 -3.62 -18.20 3.17
CA ILE A 174 -2.76 -17.01 2.93
C ILE A 174 -1.67 -16.91 4.01
N VAL A 175 -2.01 -17.06 5.29
CA VAL A 175 -1.02 -17.03 6.40
C VAL A 175 0.00 -18.17 6.28
N LYS A 176 -0.42 -19.36 5.88
CA LYS A 176 0.45 -20.52 5.62
C LYS A 176 1.38 -20.26 4.43
N ALA A 177 0.89 -19.69 3.34
CA ALA A 177 1.70 -19.29 2.18
C ALA A 177 2.77 -18.24 2.57
N CYS A 178 2.36 -17.18 3.27
CA CYS A 178 3.27 -16.16 3.81
C CYS A 178 4.36 -16.78 4.71
N LYS A 179 3.98 -17.64 5.66
CA LYS A 179 4.93 -18.33 6.57
C LYS A 179 5.92 -19.21 5.81
N ASN A 180 5.45 -19.99 4.84
CA ASN A 180 6.29 -20.90 4.04
C ASN A 180 7.30 -20.12 3.18
N LEU A 181 6.84 -19.03 2.56
CA LEU A 181 7.64 -18.18 1.66
C LEU A 181 8.41 -17.06 2.42
N LYS A 182 8.39 -17.09 3.76
CA LYS A 182 9.08 -16.14 4.66
C LYS A 182 8.70 -14.67 4.44
N VAL A 183 7.47 -14.42 4.00
CA VAL A 183 6.90 -13.08 3.84
C VAL A 183 6.11 -12.71 5.09
N PHE A 184 6.37 -11.51 5.61
CA PHE A 184 5.66 -10.96 6.76
C PHE A 184 4.22 -10.56 6.37
N ILE A 185 3.22 -10.98 7.18
CA ILE A 185 1.82 -10.58 6.98
C ILE A 185 1.31 -9.61 8.05
N ALA A 186 0.77 -8.47 7.63
CA ALA A 186 0.01 -7.56 8.49
C ALA A 186 -1.49 -7.76 8.25
N MET A 187 -2.23 -8.23 9.25
CA MET A 187 -3.68 -8.46 9.18
C MET A 187 -4.40 -7.27 9.81
N VAL A 188 -5.02 -6.45 8.97
CA VAL A 188 -5.46 -5.09 9.30
C VAL A 188 -6.98 -4.98 9.22
N VAL A 189 -7.60 -4.66 10.34
CA VAL A 189 -9.03 -4.31 10.39
C VAL A 189 -9.17 -2.83 10.07
N THR A 190 -9.56 -2.52 8.84
CA THR A 190 -9.78 -1.15 8.36
C THR A 190 -11.16 -0.64 8.75
N ASN A 191 -11.34 0.69 8.68
CA ASN A 191 -12.59 1.36 9.03
C ASN A 191 -13.09 0.99 10.44
N MET A 192 -12.18 0.87 11.42
CA MET A 192 -12.45 0.30 12.76
C MET A 192 -13.57 0.96 13.58
N TYR A 193 -14.07 2.13 13.17
CA TYR A 193 -15.22 2.80 13.80
C TYR A 193 -16.57 2.52 13.10
N ALA A 194 -16.60 1.74 12.01
CA ALA A 194 -17.83 1.47 11.26
C ALA A 194 -18.85 0.63 12.03
N SER A 195 -18.39 -0.36 12.80
CA SER A 195 -19.18 -1.14 13.75
C SER A 195 -18.25 -1.88 14.73
N ASP A 196 -18.81 -2.26 15.88
CA ASP A 196 -18.34 -3.22 16.86
C ASP A 196 -17.85 -4.57 16.30
N GLU A 197 -18.28 -4.98 15.10
CA GLU A 197 -17.70 -6.12 14.37
C GLU A 197 -16.17 -6.02 14.19
N ALA A 198 -15.59 -4.81 14.26
CA ALA A 198 -14.16 -4.59 14.17
C ALA A 198 -13.34 -5.37 15.23
N ASP A 199 -13.89 -5.60 16.42
CA ASP A 199 -13.25 -6.40 17.47
C ASP A 199 -13.36 -7.90 17.17
N SER A 200 -14.51 -8.36 16.65
CA SER A 200 -14.72 -9.74 16.20
C SER A 200 -13.80 -10.14 15.04
N ILE A 201 -13.59 -9.24 14.08
CA ILE A 201 -12.65 -9.44 12.96
C ILE A 201 -11.20 -9.43 13.47
N LEU A 202 -10.85 -8.53 14.40
CA LEU A 202 -9.52 -8.52 15.02
C LEU A 202 -9.27 -9.82 15.79
N LYS A 203 -10.27 -10.34 16.49
CA LYS A 203 -10.20 -11.62 17.21
C LYS A 203 -10.01 -12.81 16.24
N LEU A 204 -10.73 -12.83 15.12
CA LEU A 204 -10.52 -13.80 14.04
C LEU A 204 -9.07 -13.80 13.50
N PHE A 205 -8.47 -12.61 13.36
CA PHE A 205 -7.06 -12.47 12.95
C PHE A 205 -6.09 -12.96 14.03
N GLN A 206 -6.33 -12.62 15.30
CA GLN A 206 -5.53 -13.13 16.43
C GLN A 206 -5.56 -14.66 16.49
N ASP A 207 -6.74 -15.26 16.37
CA ASP A 207 -6.96 -16.70 16.44
C ASP A 207 -6.46 -17.42 15.19
N THR A 208 -6.34 -16.74 14.05
CA THR A 208 -5.62 -17.28 12.88
C THR A 208 -4.11 -17.32 13.15
N LEU A 209 -3.51 -16.23 13.63
CA LEU A 209 -2.04 -16.15 13.84
C LEU A 209 -1.54 -16.98 15.03
N ILE A 210 -2.36 -17.19 16.08
CA ILE A 210 -1.93 -17.93 17.28
C ILE A 210 -1.55 -19.39 16.98
N HIS A 211 -2.19 -20.01 15.97
CA HIS A 211 -1.85 -21.35 15.44
C HIS A 211 -0.42 -21.42 14.86
N HIS A 212 0.18 -20.29 14.52
CA HIS A 212 1.53 -20.21 13.98
C HIS A 212 2.57 -19.64 14.96
N HIS A 213 2.14 -18.92 16.01
CA HIS A 213 2.96 -18.36 17.08
C HIS A 213 2.13 -18.12 18.36
N ALA A 214 2.19 -19.04 19.33
CA ALA A 214 1.20 -19.15 20.41
C ALA A 214 1.09 -17.97 21.41
N GLN A 215 2.11 -17.11 21.53
CA GLN A 215 2.11 -15.99 22.48
C GLN A 215 2.33 -14.65 21.75
N PRO A 216 1.29 -13.85 21.48
CA PRO A 216 1.46 -12.53 20.90
C PRO A 216 2.11 -11.56 21.90
N LYS A 217 3.06 -10.75 21.42
CA LYS A 217 3.51 -9.56 22.16
C LYS A 217 2.54 -8.44 21.84
N VAL A 218 2.01 -7.74 22.84
CA VAL A 218 1.06 -6.62 22.63
C VAL A 218 1.76 -5.29 22.89
N LYS A 219 1.67 -4.34 21.96
CA LYS A 219 2.21 -2.98 22.12
C LYS A 219 1.52 -2.00 21.17
N GLU A 220 1.09 -0.85 21.70
CA GLU A 220 0.47 0.23 20.91
C GLU A 220 -0.74 -0.30 20.10
N ASN A 221 -1.61 -1.09 20.75
CA ASN A 221 -2.78 -1.81 20.19
C ASN A 221 -2.49 -2.85 19.08
N ILE A 222 -1.22 -3.11 18.77
CA ILE A 222 -0.79 -4.14 17.82
C ILE A 222 -0.43 -5.43 18.55
N TYR A 223 -0.83 -6.55 17.97
CA TYR A 223 -0.53 -7.91 18.41
C TYR A 223 0.53 -8.51 17.47
N TYR A 224 1.74 -8.77 17.95
CA TYR A 224 2.89 -9.22 17.15
C TYR A 224 3.14 -10.72 17.34
N TYR A 225 3.19 -11.46 16.24
CA TYR A 225 3.29 -12.93 16.17
C TYR A 225 4.67 -13.37 15.64
N GLY A 226 5.72 -12.86 16.29
CA GLY A 226 7.10 -13.08 15.88
C GLY A 226 7.41 -12.47 14.51
N SER A 227 8.19 -13.17 13.69
CA SER A 227 8.50 -12.79 12.30
C SER A 227 7.46 -13.24 11.27
N ILE A 228 6.36 -13.87 11.70
CA ILE A 228 5.30 -14.35 10.79
C ILE A 228 4.38 -13.19 10.42
N GLY A 229 3.89 -12.44 11.41
CA GLY A 229 2.93 -11.38 11.17
C GLY A 229 2.57 -10.53 12.38
N LEU A 230 1.65 -9.59 12.15
CA LEU A 230 0.95 -8.82 13.18
C LEU A 230 -0.54 -8.72 12.85
N CYS A 231 -1.36 -8.38 13.84
CA CYS A 231 -2.71 -7.84 13.59
C CYS A 231 -3.00 -6.57 14.38
N THR A 232 -3.81 -5.69 13.80
CA THR A 232 -4.19 -4.37 14.34
C THR A 232 -5.48 -3.86 13.71
N GLN A 233 -6.13 -2.91 14.37
CA GLN A 233 -7.17 -2.06 13.77
C GLN A 233 -6.55 -0.75 13.25
N VAL A 234 -7.17 -0.14 12.24
CA VAL A 234 -6.85 1.21 11.72
C VAL A 234 -8.10 1.96 11.26
N ASN A 235 -8.02 3.29 11.25
CA ASN A 235 -8.95 4.19 10.58
C ASN A 235 -8.16 5.17 9.69
N SER A 236 -8.32 5.08 8.36
CA SER A 236 -7.49 5.86 7.42
C SER A 236 -8.01 7.27 7.10
N ILE A 237 -9.26 7.58 7.46
CA ILE A 237 -9.96 8.84 7.13
C ILE A 237 -10.70 9.40 8.35
N ASN A 238 -11.20 10.64 8.28
CA ASN A 238 -12.11 11.14 9.31
C ASN A 238 -13.42 10.33 9.27
N TYR A 239 -13.80 9.72 10.40
CA TYR A 239 -15.09 9.05 10.57
C TYR A 239 -16.09 10.02 11.18
N VAL A 240 -17.27 10.15 10.56
CA VAL A 240 -18.32 11.08 10.97
C VAL A 240 -19.69 10.39 10.88
N VAL A 241 -20.36 10.20 12.02
CA VAL A 241 -21.73 9.70 12.11
C VAL A 241 -22.48 10.50 13.16
N GLY A 242 -23.50 11.25 12.72
CA GLY A 242 -24.21 12.22 13.56
C GLY A 242 -23.23 13.23 14.18
N ASN A 243 -23.25 13.31 15.51
CA ASN A 243 -22.33 14.17 16.28
C ASN A 243 -20.96 13.52 16.59
N ILE A 244 -20.79 12.22 16.31
CA ILE A 244 -19.52 11.52 16.55
C ILE A 244 -18.54 11.87 15.43
N ARG A 245 -17.37 12.41 15.81
CA ARG A 245 -16.25 12.68 14.90
C ARG A 245 -14.98 12.04 15.44
N LYS A 246 -14.34 11.19 14.64
CA LYS A 246 -13.04 10.56 14.94
C LYS A 246 -12.04 10.88 13.83
N LYS A 247 -10.78 11.06 14.19
CA LYS A 247 -9.68 11.34 13.25
C LYS A 247 -9.13 10.03 12.65
N PRO A 248 -8.27 10.09 11.62
CA PRO A 248 -7.43 8.96 11.24
C PRO A 248 -6.55 8.51 12.42
N GLU A 249 -6.40 7.21 12.60
CA GLU A 249 -5.73 6.60 13.77
C GLU A 249 -5.19 5.19 13.41
N GLY A 250 -4.11 4.75 14.06
CA GLY A 250 -3.51 3.43 13.91
C GLY A 250 -2.61 3.22 12.68
N VAL A 251 -2.62 4.14 11.70
CA VAL A 251 -1.81 4.00 10.47
C VAL A 251 -0.30 4.13 10.75
N ASP A 252 0.12 5.10 11.57
CA ASP A 252 1.52 5.23 12.00
C ASP A 252 1.98 4.03 12.84
N GLU A 253 1.12 3.56 13.73
CA GLU A 253 1.34 2.38 14.56
C GLU A 253 1.54 1.15 13.65
N LEU A 254 0.67 0.92 12.66
CA LEU A 254 0.81 -0.14 11.65
C LEU A 254 2.14 -0.03 10.89
N MET A 255 2.48 1.16 10.37
CA MET A 255 3.72 1.40 9.63
C MET A 255 4.96 1.11 10.48
N LEU A 256 4.93 1.50 11.76
CA LEU A 256 5.96 1.23 12.76
C LEU A 256 5.97 -0.24 13.18
N GLY A 257 4.81 -0.92 13.18
CA GLY A 257 4.66 -2.34 13.50
C GLY A 257 5.27 -3.24 12.44
N ILE A 258 5.01 -2.96 11.17
CA ILE A 258 5.68 -3.59 10.03
C ILE A 258 7.19 -3.35 10.14
N MET A 259 7.62 -2.09 10.31
CA MET A 259 9.03 -1.71 10.43
C MET A 259 9.79 -2.46 11.56
N LYS A 260 9.14 -2.72 12.70
CA LYS A 260 9.73 -3.50 13.83
C LYS A 260 9.88 -5.00 13.55
N SER A 261 9.25 -5.53 12.49
CA SER A 261 9.05 -6.98 12.29
C SER A 261 9.70 -7.54 11.02
N LEU A 262 10.23 -6.68 10.16
CA LEU A 262 10.98 -7.04 8.96
C LEU A 262 12.46 -7.32 9.26
N SER A 263 13.11 -8.13 8.43
CA SER A 263 14.58 -8.27 8.42
C SER A 263 15.26 -7.02 7.88
N ASP A 264 16.53 -6.77 8.23
CA ASP A 264 17.31 -5.58 7.85
C ASP A 264 17.18 -5.18 6.36
N GLU A 265 17.18 -6.15 5.44
CA GLU A 265 16.97 -5.89 4.01
C GLU A 265 15.54 -5.40 3.72
N LYS A 266 14.51 -6.14 4.15
CA LYS A 266 13.11 -5.77 3.92
C LYS A 266 12.72 -4.49 4.66
N LEU A 267 13.33 -4.24 5.82
CA LEU A 267 13.24 -3.00 6.58
C LEU A 267 13.73 -1.80 5.74
N LEU A 268 14.87 -1.91 5.07
CA LEU A 268 15.36 -0.86 4.17
C LEU A 268 14.37 -0.61 3.03
N GLN A 269 13.85 -1.67 2.39
CA GLN A 269 12.81 -1.57 1.34
C GLN A 269 11.54 -0.85 1.85
N TRP A 270 11.09 -1.17 3.07
CA TRP A 270 9.94 -0.52 3.72
C TRP A 270 10.20 0.96 4.05
N CYS A 271 11.38 1.29 4.58
CA CYS A 271 11.78 2.67 4.86
C CYS A 271 11.78 3.53 3.58
N LEU A 272 12.22 2.97 2.44
CA LEU A 272 12.14 3.66 1.14
C LEU A 272 10.70 3.84 0.65
N ALA A 273 9.79 2.88 0.91
CA ALA A 273 8.38 3.01 0.58
C ALA A 273 7.71 4.17 1.34
N ILE A 274 7.97 4.29 2.64
CA ILE A 274 7.33 5.29 3.52
C ILE A 274 8.12 6.60 3.69
N GLN A 275 9.23 6.79 2.95
CA GLN A 275 10.13 7.94 3.12
C GLN A 275 9.45 9.31 3.00
N ASN A 276 8.37 9.41 2.20
CA ASN A 276 7.63 10.65 1.98
C ASN A 276 6.69 11.02 3.15
N SER A 277 6.46 10.12 4.11
CA SER A 277 5.61 10.40 5.29
C SER A 277 6.37 11.18 6.36
N ALA A 278 6.62 12.46 6.11
CA ALA A 278 7.37 13.34 7.02
C ALA A 278 6.75 13.41 8.44
N SER A 279 5.43 13.30 8.52
CA SER A 279 4.63 13.18 9.75
C SER A 279 4.96 11.91 10.54
N PHE A 280 5.05 10.75 9.89
CA PHE A 280 5.52 9.49 10.48
C PHE A 280 6.95 9.62 10.98
N TRP A 281 7.88 10.12 10.16
CA TRP A 281 9.28 10.24 10.55
C TRP A 281 9.48 11.19 11.74
N ALA A 282 8.77 12.32 11.76
CA ALA A 282 8.75 13.23 12.92
C ALA A 282 8.15 12.58 14.18
N ARG A 283 7.26 11.59 14.06
CA ARG A 283 6.78 10.78 15.21
C ARG A 283 7.80 9.71 15.61
N ALA A 284 8.37 8.97 14.66
CA ALA A 284 9.36 7.93 14.88
C ALA A 284 10.63 8.48 15.54
N GLN A 285 11.18 9.59 15.03
CA GLN A 285 12.33 10.29 15.62
C GLN A 285 12.06 10.71 17.07
N ARG A 286 10.86 11.21 17.39
CA ARG A 286 10.47 11.54 18.77
C ARG A 286 10.34 10.31 19.67
N LYS A 287 9.85 9.16 19.16
CA LYS A 287 9.82 7.89 19.91
C LYS A 287 11.25 7.38 20.17
N ILE A 288 12.16 7.47 19.19
CA ILE A 288 13.59 7.10 19.31
C ILE A 288 14.32 8.03 20.29
N TRP A 289 14.15 9.34 20.18
CA TRP A 289 14.81 10.31 21.06
C TRP A 289 14.42 10.12 22.53
N LYS A 290 13.14 9.86 22.83
CA LYS A 290 12.67 9.52 24.18
C LYS A 290 13.31 8.24 24.73
N LEU A 291 13.52 7.23 23.88
CA LEU A 291 14.23 6.00 24.27
C LEU A 291 15.69 6.32 24.60
N TYR A 292 16.37 7.07 23.72
CA TYR A 292 17.77 7.47 23.90
C TYR A 292 17.97 8.30 25.18
N SER A 293 17.12 9.31 25.44
CA SER A 293 17.22 10.10 26.68
C SER A 293 16.95 9.26 27.93
N SER A 294 16.00 8.32 27.89
CA SER A 294 15.75 7.40 29.00
C SER A 294 16.95 6.47 29.27
N LEU A 295 17.58 5.95 28.21
CA LEU A 295 18.77 5.10 28.32
C LEU A 295 19.96 5.89 28.87
N LYS A 296 20.19 7.10 28.34
CA LYS A 296 21.25 8.02 28.79
C LYS A 296 21.15 8.30 30.29
N HIS A 297 19.95 8.65 30.79
CA HIS A 297 19.71 8.83 32.22
C HIS A 297 19.92 7.55 33.04
N SER A 298 19.45 6.38 32.56
CA SER A 298 19.65 5.11 33.29
C SER A 298 21.11 4.64 33.37
N LEU A 299 21.97 5.17 32.50
CA LEU A 299 23.41 4.86 32.43
C LEU A 299 24.28 5.94 33.10
N GLY A 300 23.68 6.98 33.69
CA GLY A 300 24.40 8.03 34.42
C GLY A 300 25.11 9.08 33.55
N TYR A 301 24.70 9.26 32.29
CA TYR A 301 25.29 10.21 31.33
C TYR A 301 24.52 11.53 31.21
#